data_AF-A0A561W7E2-F1
#
_entry.id   AF-A0A561W7E2-F1
#
_cell.length_a   1.000
_cell.length_b   1.000
_cell.length_c   1.000
_cell.angle_alpha   90.00
_cell.angle_beta   90.00
_cell.angle_gamma   90.00
#
_symmetry.space_group_name_H-M   'P 1'
#
loop_
_entity.id
_entity.type
_entity.pdbx_description
1 polymer ?
#
loop_
_entity_poly.entity_id
_entity_poly.type
_entity_poly.pdbx_seq_one_letter_code
_entity_poly.pdbx_strand_id
1 'polypeptide(L)'
;MKTGRRRRAAVLGAVVVLLAVVGCVTAVVVETRGCQEQRQADEAKVRVSRWGSPEDLPHIGEYSEIHWQARALGNPCSLVPGPTDWEYQGVAVLRPQDARTLAEQFEFVPFSADKPAELLHSRTPADAWPGLVPFLPAESRWLHSQAYDETLPSSGGRVVFLDVEHQTLLFML
;
A
#
# COMPACT_ATOMS: atom_id res chain seq x y z
N MET A 1 53.66 -44.55 33.59
CA MET A 1 53.17 -44.34 32.22
C MET A 1 51.64 -44.42 32.20
N LYS A 2 50.93 -43.32 31.91
CA LYS A 2 49.59 -43.32 31.30
C LYS A 2 49.16 -41.88 31.00
N THR A 3 49.78 -41.33 29.96
CA THR A 3 49.33 -40.11 29.27
C THR A 3 48.31 -40.49 28.19
N GLY A 4 47.28 -39.65 28.02
CA GLY A 4 46.61 -39.51 26.73
C GLY A 4 45.20 -40.09 26.60
N ARG A 5 44.18 -39.39 27.11
CA ARG A 5 42.81 -39.49 26.57
C ARG A 5 41.88 -38.33 26.98
N ARG A 6 42.28 -37.06 26.78
CA ARG A 6 41.40 -35.91 27.07
C ARG A 6 41.38 -34.78 26.03
N ARG A 7 41.92 -34.98 24.82
CA ARG A 7 41.97 -33.91 23.79
C ARG A 7 40.97 -34.05 22.63
N ARG A 8 40.22 -35.16 22.51
CA ARG A 8 39.32 -35.38 21.36
C ARG A 8 37.85 -34.95 21.57
N ALA A 9 37.41 -34.76 22.81
CA ALA A 9 36.02 -34.38 23.10
C ALA A 9 35.73 -32.87 22.94
N ALA A 10 36.74 -32.01 23.08
CA ALA A 10 36.56 -30.56 23.00
C ALA A 10 36.38 -30.05 21.55
N VAL A 11 36.95 -30.74 20.55
CA VAL A 11 36.89 -30.31 19.14
C VAL A 11 35.54 -30.63 18.49
N LEU A 12 34.88 -31.72 18.90
CA LEU A 12 33.56 -32.11 18.38
C LEU A 12 32.43 -31.18 18.87
N GLY A 13 32.51 -30.68 20.11
CA GLY A 13 31.51 -29.74 20.65
C GLY A 13 31.52 -28.38 19.93
N ALA A 14 32.69 -27.87 19.59
CA ALA A 14 32.82 -26.59 18.90
C ALA A 14 32.24 -26.64 17.47
N VAL A 15 32.41 -27.75 16.76
CA VAL A 15 31.88 -27.93 15.39
C VAL A 15 30.35 -28.03 15.40
N VAL A 16 29.76 -28.70 16.40
CA VAL A 16 28.29 -28.81 16.53
C VAL A 16 27.66 -27.46 16.86
N VAL A 17 28.28 -26.67 17.74
CA VAL A 17 27.78 -25.31 18.06
C VAL A 17 27.92 -24.38 16.86
N LEU A 18 29.04 -24.42 16.13
CA LEU A 18 29.20 -23.64 14.89
C LEU A 18 28.18 -24.04 13.82
N LEU A 19 27.92 -25.34 13.62
CA LEU A 19 26.92 -25.81 12.66
C LEU A 19 25.49 -25.41 13.07
N ALA A 20 25.17 -25.45 14.36
CA ALA A 20 23.87 -25.00 14.87
C ALA A 20 23.68 -23.49 14.72
N VAL A 21 24.70 -22.69 15.01
CA VAL A 21 24.64 -21.22 14.85
C VAL A 21 24.57 -20.83 13.37
N VAL A 22 25.39 -21.46 12.51
CA VAL A 22 25.33 -21.21 11.06
C VAL A 22 23.99 -21.65 10.48
N GLY A 23 23.49 -22.83 10.88
CA GLY A 23 22.17 -23.33 10.45
C GLY A 23 21.03 -22.38 10.85
N CYS A 24 21.08 -21.86 12.08
CA CYS A 24 20.08 -20.92 12.59
C CYS A 24 20.14 -19.58 11.84
N VAL A 25 21.34 -19.04 11.60
CA VAL A 25 21.52 -17.81 10.81
C VAL A 25 21.05 -17.99 9.37
N THR A 26 21.34 -19.14 8.74
CA THR A 26 20.86 -19.40 7.37
C THR A 26 19.35 -19.55 7.28
N ALA A 27 18.70 -20.19 8.26
CA ALA A 27 17.24 -20.34 8.29
C ALA A 27 16.56 -18.97 8.42
N VAL A 28 17.05 -18.11 9.33
CA VAL A 28 16.53 -16.75 9.52
C VAL A 28 16.70 -15.90 8.26
N VAL A 29 17.84 -16.01 7.57
CA VAL A 29 18.09 -15.26 6.32
C VAL A 29 17.17 -15.73 5.19
N VAL A 30 16.94 -17.04 5.05
CA VAL A 30 16.03 -17.60 4.02
C VAL A 30 14.58 -17.19 4.29
N GLU A 31 14.14 -17.25 5.54
CA GLU A 31 12.79 -16.85 5.95
C GLU A 31 12.56 -15.35 5.74
N THR A 32 13.55 -14.51 6.11
CA THR A 32 13.48 -13.05 5.88
C THR A 32 13.41 -12.74 4.38
N ARG A 33 14.20 -13.44 3.56
CA ARG A 33 14.17 -13.27 2.10
C ARG A 33 12.82 -13.69 1.50
N GLY A 34 12.28 -14.83 1.91
CA GLY A 34 10.95 -15.27 1.48
C GLY A 34 9.85 -14.28 1.87
N CYS A 35 9.93 -13.71 3.09
CA CYS A 35 9.02 -12.65 3.50
C CYS A 35 9.15 -11.38 2.65
N GLN A 36 10.37 -10.93 2.33
CA GLN A 36 10.58 -9.76 1.48
C GLN A 36 10.04 -9.97 0.07
N GLU A 37 10.28 -11.14 -0.52
CA GLU A 37 9.76 -11.51 -1.84
C GLU A 37 8.22 -11.53 -1.83
N GLN A 38 7.62 -12.12 -0.79
CA GLN A 38 6.17 -12.12 -0.62
C GLN A 38 5.60 -10.71 -0.43
N ARG A 39 6.25 -9.87 0.39
CA ARG A 39 5.86 -8.47 0.59
C ARG A 39 5.83 -7.71 -0.74
N GLN A 40 6.90 -7.81 -1.52
CA GLN A 40 6.97 -7.15 -2.84
C GLN A 40 5.88 -7.67 -3.79
N ALA A 41 5.61 -8.98 -3.78
CA ALA A 41 4.52 -9.56 -4.56
C ALA A 41 3.14 -9.02 -4.13
N ASP A 42 2.90 -8.91 -2.83
CA ASP A 42 1.64 -8.39 -2.29
C ASP A 42 1.44 -6.89 -2.51
N GLU A 43 2.53 -6.12 -2.49
CA GLU A 43 2.57 -4.68 -2.77
C GLU A 43 2.34 -4.36 -4.26
N ALA A 44 2.81 -5.23 -5.16
CA ALA A 44 2.62 -5.11 -6.60
C ALA A 44 1.27 -5.66 -7.08
N LYS A 45 0.55 -6.39 -6.23
CA LYS A 45 -0.72 -7.03 -6.58
C LYS A 45 -1.84 -6.00 -6.71
N VAL A 46 -2.29 -5.77 -7.94
CA VAL A 46 -3.55 -5.07 -8.21
C VAL A 46 -4.72 -5.97 -7.84
N ARG A 47 -5.55 -5.51 -6.92
CA ARG A 47 -6.73 -6.20 -6.40
C ARG A 47 -7.96 -5.61 -7.08
N VAL A 48 -8.86 -6.50 -7.51
CA VAL A 48 -10.12 -6.15 -8.20
C VAL A 48 -11.37 -6.40 -7.35
N SER A 49 -11.17 -6.85 -6.10
CA SER A 49 -12.27 -7.08 -5.17
C SER A 49 -12.88 -5.76 -4.72
N ARG A 50 -14.19 -5.77 -4.45
CA ARG A 50 -14.91 -4.62 -3.86
C ARG A 50 -14.14 -4.05 -2.68
N TRP A 51 -14.10 -2.73 -2.58
CA TRP A 51 -13.53 -2.02 -1.43
C TRP A 51 -14.27 -2.43 -0.16
N GLY A 52 -13.50 -2.83 0.86
CA GLY A 52 -14.03 -3.44 2.08
C GLY A 52 -14.53 -2.45 3.13
N SER A 53 -14.03 -1.22 3.11
CA SER A 53 -14.27 -0.18 4.11
C SER A 53 -14.99 1.01 3.48
N PRO A 54 -16.34 0.97 3.34
CA PRO A 54 -17.10 2.06 2.72
C PRO A 54 -16.93 3.41 3.46
N GLU A 55 -16.55 3.38 4.73
CA GLU A 55 -16.16 4.55 5.52
C GLU A 55 -14.98 5.33 4.93
N ASP A 56 -14.05 4.66 4.24
CA ASP A 56 -12.90 5.33 3.65
C ASP A 56 -13.29 6.11 2.39
N LEU A 57 -14.30 5.65 1.66
CA LEU A 57 -14.77 6.27 0.42
C LEU A 57 -16.28 6.56 0.51
N PRO A 58 -16.70 7.47 1.40
CA PRO A 58 -18.11 7.74 1.62
C PRO A 58 -18.71 8.41 0.38
N HIS A 59 -20.02 8.24 0.15
CA HIS A 59 -20.77 8.93 -0.91
C HIS A 59 -20.37 8.66 -2.37
N ILE A 60 -19.37 7.80 -2.66
CA ILE A 60 -18.98 7.48 -4.04
C ILE A 60 -20.05 6.70 -4.82
N GLY A 61 -21.11 6.25 -4.14
CA GLY A 61 -22.20 5.48 -4.72
C GLY A 61 -21.78 4.06 -5.10
N GLU A 62 -22.35 3.56 -6.19
CA GLU A 62 -21.97 2.26 -6.75
C GLU A 62 -20.95 2.46 -7.88
N TYR A 63 -19.98 1.57 -7.95
CA TYR A 63 -18.97 1.55 -9.00
C TYR A 63 -19.01 0.23 -9.75
N SER A 64 -18.73 0.30 -11.04
CA SER A 64 -18.72 -0.86 -11.93
C SER A 64 -17.43 -1.66 -11.84
N GLU A 65 -16.33 -0.99 -11.50
CA GLU A 65 -15.00 -1.57 -11.44
C GLU A 65 -14.15 -0.83 -10.39
N ILE A 66 -13.24 -1.55 -9.74
CA ILE A 66 -12.25 -0.97 -8.84
C ILE A 66 -10.94 -1.76 -8.94
N HIS A 67 -9.82 -1.04 -9.00
CA HIS A 67 -8.46 -1.57 -8.96
C HIS A 67 -7.73 -0.90 -7.83
N TRP A 68 -7.20 -1.67 -6.89
CA TRP A 68 -6.49 -1.09 -5.75
C TRP A 68 -5.27 -1.91 -5.35
N GLN A 69 -4.30 -1.24 -4.76
CA GLN A 69 -3.09 -1.82 -4.22
C GLN A 69 -2.96 -1.37 -2.76
N ALA A 70 -2.19 -2.13 -1.99
CA ALA A 70 -1.84 -1.79 -0.61
C ALA A 70 -0.34 -1.92 -0.42
N ARG A 71 0.27 -1.01 0.34
CA ARG A 71 1.69 -1.06 0.71
C ARG A 71 1.88 -0.89 2.20
N ALA A 72 2.82 -1.63 2.75
CA ALA A 72 3.19 -1.47 4.14
C ALA A 72 4.06 -0.22 4.29
N LEU A 73 3.70 0.69 5.20
CA LEU A 73 4.55 1.82 5.56
C LEU A 73 5.74 1.40 6.44
N GLY A 74 5.60 0.25 7.12
CA GLY A 74 6.66 -0.39 7.92
C GLY A 74 7.35 -1.56 7.20
N ASN A 75 8.28 -2.20 7.92
CA ASN A 75 8.86 -3.47 7.50
C ASN A 75 8.20 -4.64 8.24
N PRO A 76 7.17 -5.29 7.65
CA PRO A 76 6.48 -6.41 8.29
C PRO A 76 7.39 -7.65 8.44
N CYS A 77 8.52 -7.69 7.73
CA CYS A 77 9.51 -8.77 7.81
C CYS A 77 10.63 -8.49 8.81
N SER A 78 10.49 -7.47 9.67
CA SER A 78 11.39 -7.25 10.80
C SER A 78 11.32 -8.43 11.78
N LEU A 79 12.42 -8.76 12.46
CA LEU A 79 12.46 -9.78 13.52
C LEU A 79 11.62 -9.39 14.76
N VAL A 80 11.36 -8.09 14.93
CA VAL A 80 10.48 -7.55 15.95
C VAL A 80 9.47 -6.65 15.23
N PRO A 81 8.45 -7.23 14.58
CA PRO A 81 7.49 -6.45 13.83
C PRO A 81 6.61 -5.66 14.81
N GLY A 82 6.59 -4.34 14.64
CA GLY A 82 5.61 -3.46 15.29
C GLY A 82 4.29 -3.42 14.52
N PRO A 83 3.29 -2.67 15.00
CA PRO A 83 2.14 -2.30 14.18
C PRO A 83 2.61 -1.77 12.82
N THR A 84 2.06 -2.31 11.75
CA THR A 84 2.38 -1.88 10.39
C THR A 84 1.16 -1.17 9.83
N ASP A 85 1.28 0.14 9.67
CA ASP A 85 0.30 0.92 8.95
C ASP A 85 0.39 0.59 7.45
N TRP A 86 -0.76 0.71 6.78
CA TRP A 86 -0.90 0.42 5.37
C TRP A 86 -1.33 1.68 4.64
N GLU A 87 -0.66 1.95 3.53
CA GLU A 87 -1.10 2.94 2.55
C GLU A 87 -1.89 2.20 1.47
N TYR A 88 -2.96 2.82 1.00
CA TYR A 88 -3.77 2.29 -0.09
C TYR A 88 -3.87 3.30 -1.22
N GLN A 89 -3.80 2.81 -2.45
CA GLN A 89 -4.18 3.58 -3.63
C GLN A 89 -5.12 2.76 -4.49
N GLY A 90 -6.06 3.42 -5.15
CA GLY A 90 -6.90 2.74 -6.12
C GLY A 90 -7.62 3.66 -7.08
N VAL A 91 -8.18 3.01 -8.10
CA VAL A 91 -8.92 3.62 -9.20
C VAL A 91 -10.27 2.93 -9.27
N ALA A 92 -11.36 3.69 -9.16
CA ALA A 92 -12.71 3.19 -9.30
C ALA A 92 -13.41 3.81 -10.51
N VAL A 93 -14.19 3.01 -11.24
CA VAL A 93 -15.04 3.48 -12.33
C VAL A 93 -16.47 3.62 -11.81
N LEU A 94 -16.86 4.85 -11.54
CA LEU A 94 -18.16 5.21 -10.98
C LEU A 94 -19.26 5.11 -12.04
N ARG A 95 -20.52 5.05 -11.60
CA ARG A 95 -21.63 5.31 -12.53
C ARG A 95 -21.62 6.79 -12.94
N PRO A 96 -22.04 7.14 -14.17
CA PRO A 96 -22.09 8.54 -14.62
C PRO A 96 -22.93 9.47 -13.72
N GLN A 97 -23.96 8.93 -13.06
CA GLN A 97 -24.82 9.69 -12.13
C GLN A 97 -24.12 9.92 -10.78
N ASP A 98 -23.39 8.92 -10.30
CA ASP A 98 -22.68 9.00 -9.02
C ASP A 98 -21.47 9.93 -9.14
N ALA A 99 -20.71 9.89 -10.24
CA ALA A 99 -19.61 10.82 -10.50
C ALA A 99 -20.07 12.30 -10.51
N ARG A 100 -21.22 12.59 -11.14
CA ARG A 100 -21.78 13.95 -11.18
C ARG A 100 -22.30 14.38 -9.81
N THR A 101 -23.08 13.52 -9.15
CA THR A 101 -23.58 13.78 -7.79
C THR A 101 -22.43 14.06 -6.83
N LEU A 102 -21.36 13.27 -6.89
CA LEU A 102 -20.18 13.43 -6.05
C LEU A 102 -19.49 14.77 -6.31
N ALA A 103 -19.31 15.14 -7.59
CA ALA A 103 -18.72 16.41 -7.98
C ALA A 103 -19.52 17.63 -7.47
N GLU A 104 -20.85 17.56 -7.59
CA GLU A 104 -21.77 18.62 -7.16
C GLU A 104 -21.87 18.72 -5.64
N GLN A 105 -21.97 17.58 -4.94
CA GLN A 105 -22.19 17.54 -3.50
C GLN A 105 -20.99 18.06 -2.70
N PHE A 106 -19.77 17.82 -3.19
CA PHE A 106 -18.54 18.18 -2.49
C PHE A 106 -17.73 19.26 -3.19
N GLU A 107 -18.32 20.01 -4.13
CA GLU A 107 -17.65 21.15 -4.77
C GLU A 107 -16.29 20.80 -5.37
N PHE A 108 -16.22 19.71 -6.15
CA PHE A 108 -14.99 19.33 -6.84
C PHE A 108 -14.59 20.42 -7.86
N VAL A 109 -13.39 20.98 -7.68
CA VAL A 109 -12.83 22.04 -8.54
C VAL A 109 -11.65 21.52 -9.35
N PRO A 110 -11.33 22.14 -10.52
CA PRO A 110 -10.18 21.74 -11.32
C PRO A 110 -8.88 21.71 -10.49
N PHE A 111 -8.20 20.56 -10.52
CA PHE A 111 -6.92 20.40 -9.87
C PHE A 111 -5.81 21.09 -10.68
N SER A 112 -4.95 21.86 -10.00
CA SER A 112 -3.74 22.44 -10.57
C SER A 112 -2.51 21.90 -9.85
N ALA A 113 -1.60 21.29 -10.62
CA ALA A 113 -0.36 20.71 -10.10
C ALA A 113 0.65 21.76 -9.61
N ASP A 114 0.41 23.06 -9.84
CA ASP A 114 1.32 24.14 -9.47
C ASP A 114 1.31 24.45 -7.95
N LYS A 115 0.32 23.90 -7.21
CA LYS A 115 0.16 24.12 -5.76
C LYS A 115 -0.10 22.83 -4.96
N PRO A 116 0.82 21.84 -4.98
CA PRO A 116 0.61 20.56 -4.30
C PRO A 116 0.74 20.65 -2.77
N ALA A 117 1.33 21.74 -2.24
CA ALA A 117 1.52 21.93 -0.81
C ALA A 117 0.19 22.12 -0.03
N GLU A 118 -0.90 22.41 -0.73
CA GLU A 118 -2.25 22.51 -0.15
C GLU A 118 -2.90 21.12 0.04
N LEU A 119 -2.32 20.06 -0.55
CA LEU A 119 -2.79 18.69 -0.41
C LEU A 119 -2.12 17.98 0.78
N LEU A 120 -2.89 17.12 1.43
CA LEU A 120 -2.36 16.25 2.46
C LEU A 120 -1.24 15.35 1.87
N HIS A 121 -0.06 15.40 2.49
CA HIS A 121 1.15 14.71 2.03
C HIS A 121 1.63 15.08 0.61
N SER A 122 1.14 16.19 0.03
CA SER A 122 1.47 16.63 -1.32
C SER A 122 1.29 15.58 -2.41
N ARG A 123 0.37 14.63 -2.19
CA ARG A 123 0.06 13.54 -3.14
C ARG A 123 -0.73 14.07 -4.33
N THR A 124 -0.34 13.73 -5.54
CA THR A 124 -0.99 14.16 -6.79
C THR A 124 -1.32 12.97 -7.68
N PRO A 125 -2.17 13.12 -8.72
CA PRO A 125 -2.42 12.03 -9.67
C PRO A 125 -1.15 11.50 -10.37
N ALA A 126 -0.09 12.31 -10.45
CA ALA A 126 1.20 11.89 -10.99
C ALA A 126 1.94 10.88 -10.10
N ASP A 127 1.57 10.80 -8.82
CA ASP A 127 2.14 9.87 -7.83
C ASP A 127 1.40 8.52 -7.80
N ALA A 128 0.48 8.29 -8.73
CA ALA A 128 -0.23 7.02 -8.86
C ALA A 128 0.75 5.86 -9.03
N TRP A 129 0.54 4.79 -8.26
CA TRP A 129 1.45 3.64 -8.32
C TRP A 129 1.47 3.00 -9.71
N PRO A 130 2.64 2.50 -10.18
CA PRO A 130 2.78 2.00 -11.56
C PRO A 130 1.77 0.92 -11.96
N GLY A 131 1.37 0.06 -11.03
CA GLY A 131 0.34 -0.96 -11.28
C GLY A 131 -1.07 -0.40 -11.53
N LEU A 132 -1.36 0.84 -11.12
CA LEU A 132 -2.65 1.50 -11.31
C LEU A 132 -2.70 2.40 -12.56
N VAL A 133 -1.55 2.85 -13.06
CA VAL A 133 -1.45 3.73 -14.23
C VAL A 133 -2.24 3.22 -15.45
N PRO A 134 -2.26 1.91 -15.78
CA PRO A 134 -3.06 1.40 -16.90
C PRO A 134 -4.57 1.60 -16.79
N PHE A 135 -5.09 1.89 -15.59
CA PHE A 135 -6.52 2.10 -15.34
C PHE A 135 -6.91 3.59 -15.27
N LEU A 136 -5.94 4.50 -15.39
CA LEU A 136 -6.20 5.93 -15.42
C LEU A 136 -6.58 6.38 -16.84
N PRO A 137 -7.45 7.39 -17.00
CA PRO A 137 -7.77 7.95 -18.30
C PRO A 137 -6.54 8.64 -18.91
N ALA A 138 -6.30 8.43 -20.21
CA ALA A 138 -5.13 8.95 -20.90
C ALA A 138 -5.05 10.49 -20.90
N GLU A 139 -6.20 11.16 -20.98
CA GLU A 139 -6.34 12.62 -20.93
C GLU A 139 -7.23 13.02 -19.75
N SER A 140 -6.69 12.86 -18.54
CA SER A 140 -7.48 13.09 -17.33
C SER A 140 -7.78 14.57 -17.11
N ARG A 141 -9.02 14.88 -16.69
CA ARG A 141 -9.44 16.20 -16.19
C ARG A 141 -9.68 16.13 -14.70
N TRP A 142 -8.60 15.99 -13.96
CA TRP A 142 -8.67 15.82 -12.51
C TRP A 142 -9.32 17.02 -11.83
N LEU A 143 -10.35 16.72 -11.05
CA LEU A 143 -10.94 17.61 -10.07
C LEU A 143 -10.53 17.13 -8.68
N HIS A 144 -10.51 18.05 -7.72
CA HIS A 144 -10.20 17.77 -6.33
C HIS A 144 -11.18 18.51 -5.40
N SER A 145 -11.45 17.93 -4.23
CA SER A 145 -12.27 18.55 -3.20
C SER A 145 -11.67 18.29 -1.81
N GLN A 146 -11.24 19.37 -1.17
CA GLN A 146 -10.84 19.34 0.24
C GLN A 146 -12.02 18.96 1.15
N ALA A 147 -13.24 19.42 0.81
CA ALA A 147 -14.44 19.10 1.58
C ALA A 147 -14.70 17.58 1.60
N TYR A 148 -14.47 16.90 0.47
CA TYR A 148 -14.60 15.44 0.39
C TYR A 148 -13.54 14.72 1.24
N ASP A 149 -12.28 15.14 1.14
CA ASP A 149 -11.17 14.55 1.89
C ASP A 149 -11.38 14.66 3.41
N GLU A 150 -11.94 15.80 3.87
CA GLU A 150 -12.22 16.07 5.28
C GLU A 150 -13.58 15.52 5.76
N THR A 151 -14.41 14.98 4.86
CA THR A 151 -15.75 14.46 5.19
C THR A 151 -15.68 13.30 6.20
N LEU A 152 -16.58 13.30 7.18
CA LEU A 152 -16.67 12.22 8.16
C LEU A 152 -17.38 10.97 7.62
N PRO A 153 -16.94 9.76 7.98
CA PRO A 153 -15.72 9.47 8.73
C PRO A 153 -14.46 9.79 7.90
N SER A 154 -13.52 10.50 8.51
CA SER A 154 -12.23 10.81 7.89
C SER A 154 -11.22 9.78 8.35
N SER A 155 -10.55 9.14 7.40
CA SER A 155 -9.44 8.22 7.66
C SER A 155 -8.12 8.94 7.95
N GLY A 156 -8.13 10.27 8.16
CA GLY A 156 -6.94 11.06 8.54
C GLY A 156 -5.87 11.20 7.45
N GLY A 157 -6.07 10.54 6.30
CA GLY A 157 -5.13 10.47 5.19
C GLY A 157 -5.77 10.67 3.80
N ARG A 158 -7.10 10.66 3.69
CA ARG A 158 -7.78 10.60 2.39
C ARG A 158 -7.43 11.77 1.47
N VAL A 159 -7.00 11.43 0.26
CA VAL A 159 -6.89 12.36 -0.88
C VAL A 159 -7.54 11.72 -2.09
N VAL A 160 -8.50 12.43 -2.68
CA VAL A 160 -9.24 11.94 -3.85
C VAL A 160 -9.20 12.92 -5.02
N PHE A 161 -9.09 12.33 -6.22
CA PHE A 161 -9.21 13.02 -7.50
C PHE A 161 -10.32 12.38 -8.32
N LEU A 162 -11.14 13.23 -8.93
CA LEU A 162 -12.29 12.81 -9.72
C LEU A 162 -12.16 13.33 -11.14
N ASP A 163 -12.30 12.45 -12.12
CA ASP A 163 -12.55 12.80 -13.51
C ASP A 163 -13.99 12.43 -13.84
N VAL A 164 -14.85 13.45 -13.95
CA VAL A 164 -16.29 13.27 -14.22
C VAL A 164 -16.54 12.79 -15.65
N GLU A 165 -15.69 13.18 -16.61
CA GLU A 165 -15.83 12.83 -18.03
C GLU A 165 -15.58 11.34 -18.23
N HIS A 166 -14.51 10.83 -17.61
CA HIS A 166 -14.12 9.42 -17.64
C HIS A 166 -14.71 8.60 -16.49
N GLN A 167 -15.52 9.20 -15.63
CA GLN A 167 -16.16 8.56 -14.47
C GLN A 167 -15.15 7.88 -13.54
N THR A 168 -13.93 8.41 -13.49
CA THR A 168 -12.80 7.79 -12.80
C THR A 168 -12.55 8.50 -11.48
N LEU A 169 -12.49 7.73 -10.40
CA LEU A 169 -12.08 8.19 -9.08
C LEU A 169 -10.72 7.59 -8.73
N LEU A 170 -9.70 8.42 -8.56
CA LEU A 170 -8.41 8.02 -8.00
C LEU A 170 -8.41 8.38 -6.51
N PHE A 171 -8.13 7.41 -5.65
CA PHE A 171 -8.06 7.61 -4.21
C PHE A 171 -6.71 7.19 -3.64
N MET A 172 -6.27 7.90 -2.60
CA MET A 172 -5.07 7.63 -1.83
C MET A 172 -5.41 7.76 -0.35
N LEU A 173 -5.21 6.69 0.40
CA LEU A 173 -5.53 6.58 1.83
C LEU A 173 -4.22 6.35 2.57
#